data_AF-A0A1I0ZSN3-F1
#
_entry.id   AF-A0A1I0ZSN3-F1
#
_cell.length_a   1.000
_cell.length_b   1.000
_cell.length_c   1.000
_cell.angle_alpha   90.00
_cell.angle_beta   90.00
_cell.angle_gamma   90.00
#
_symmetry.space_group_name_H-M   'P 1'
#
loop_
_entity.id
_entity.type
_entity.pdbx_description
1 polymer ?
#
loop_
_entity_poly.entity_id
_entity_poly.type
_entity_poly.pdbx_seq_one_letter_code
_entity_poly.pdbx_strand_id
1 'polypeptide(L)'
;MLNKEFILYFTFNFFLYGFIGWIIENLYSYHIKGHFQKDGFLNNPFKPMYGIAMSFIIAISDITNQNTYSLILICFIIPTLVEYTTGVIMRKNFHKDYWDYSKLKHNFQGIVCIKFSIYWTFLTFIGVRYLQTHIVNNFYLPIKSLWLIVCPILLLALIIDDIFTIRTFKGKENNLSFKMLRLRKR
;
A
#
# COMPACT_ATOMS: atom_id res chain seq x y z
N MET A 1 22.17 13.28 -8.19
CA MET A 1 22.31 12.66 -6.85
C MET A 1 20.98 12.80 -6.13
N LEU A 2 20.37 11.70 -5.64
CA LEU A 2 19.21 11.83 -4.75
C LEU A 2 19.64 12.62 -3.51
N ASN A 3 18.96 13.73 -3.22
CA ASN A 3 19.24 14.53 -2.03
C ASN A 3 18.83 13.71 -0.79
N LYS A 4 19.65 13.69 0.26
CA LYS A 4 19.35 13.05 1.56
C LYS A 4 17.99 13.49 2.10
N GLU A 5 17.68 14.77 1.91
CA GLU A 5 16.41 15.38 2.30
C GLU A 5 15.21 14.75 1.59
N PHE A 6 15.35 14.52 0.29
CA PHE A 6 14.33 13.87 -0.50
C PHE A 6 14.07 12.45 -0.01
N ILE A 7 15.12 11.68 0.29
CA ILE A 7 14.98 10.30 0.79
C ILE A 7 14.23 10.29 2.12
N LEU A 8 14.59 11.16 3.06
CA LEU A 8 13.95 11.21 4.38
C LEU A 8 12.49 11.62 4.31
N TYR A 9 12.17 12.59 3.45
CA TYR A 9 10.80 13.02 3.24
C TYR A 9 9.98 11.93 2.51
N PHE A 10 10.57 11.24 1.53
CA PHE A 10 9.94 10.12 0.83
C PHE A 10 9.61 8.97 1.79
N THR A 11 10.56 8.59 2.66
CA THR A 11 10.32 7.53 3.65
C THR A 11 9.33 7.95 4.72
N PHE A 12 9.31 9.23 5.11
CA PHE A 12 8.30 9.76 6.02
C PHE A 12 6.89 9.57 5.47
N ASN A 13 6.67 10.03 4.23
CA ASN A 13 5.39 9.86 3.55
C ASN A 13 5.03 8.37 3.38
N PHE A 14 6.03 7.51 3.12
CA PHE A 14 5.80 6.07 2.95
C PHE A 14 5.24 5.45 4.22
N PHE A 15 5.84 5.74 5.38
CA PHE A 15 5.35 5.23 6.65
C PHE A 15 4.01 5.85 7.05
N LEU A 16 3.86 7.16 6.91
CA LEU A 16 2.64 7.86 7.27
C LEU A 16 1.44 7.35 6.46
N TYR A 17 1.55 7.33 5.13
CA TYR A 17 0.44 6.94 4.28
C TYR A 17 0.19 5.43 4.27
N GLY A 18 1.21 4.60 4.49
CA GLY A 18 0.98 3.17 4.68
C GLY A 18 0.26 2.86 6.00
N PHE A 19 0.47 3.66 7.06
CA PHE A 19 -0.30 3.58 8.30
C PHE A 19 -1.74 4.12 8.12
N ILE A 20 -1.91 5.26 7.47
CA ILE A 20 -3.24 5.81 7.14
C ILE A 20 -4.03 4.82 6.27
N GLY A 21 -3.39 4.22 5.27
CA GLY A 21 -4.00 3.18 4.43
C GLY A 21 -4.47 1.97 5.24
N TRP A 22 -3.68 1.54 6.21
CA TRP A 22 -4.08 0.49 7.15
C TRP A 22 -5.34 0.88 7.95
N ILE A 23 -5.43 2.12 8.44
CA ILE A 23 -6.63 2.62 9.12
C ILE A 23 -7.84 2.60 8.19
N ILE A 24 -7.71 3.16 6.98
CA ILE A 24 -8.80 3.24 6.00
C ILE A 24 -9.36 1.84 5.68
N GLU A 25 -8.48 0.86 5.43
CA GLU A 25 -8.90 -0.50 5.07
C GLU A 25 -9.59 -1.22 6.25
N ASN A 26 -9.13 -0.96 7.48
CA ASN A 26 -9.74 -1.50 8.69
C ASN A 26 -11.12 -0.89 8.96
N LEU A 27 -11.25 0.43 8.83
CA LEU A 27 -12.54 1.13 8.97
C LEU A 27 -13.53 0.68 7.89
N TYR A 28 -13.07 0.57 6.65
CA TYR A 28 -13.88 0.06 5.54
C TYR A 28 -14.35 -1.38 5.80
N SER A 29 -13.45 -2.26 6.23
CA SER A 29 -13.78 -3.65 6.58
C SER A 29 -14.76 -3.72 7.75
N TYR A 30 -14.59 -2.89 8.77
CA TYR A 30 -15.51 -2.82 9.91
C TYR A 30 -16.91 -2.36 9.47
N HIS A 31 -17.00 -1.31 8.66
CA HIS A 31 -18.29 -0.81 8.17
C HIS A 31 -19.04 -1.81 7.29
N ILE A 32 -18.34 -2.59 6.46
CA ILE A 32 -19.00 -3.54 5.54
C ILE A 32 -19.26 -4.89 6.21
N LYS A 33 -18.32 -5.40 6.99
CA LYS A 33 -18.34 -6.78 7.51
C LYS A 33 -18.69 -6.86 9.00
N GLY A 34 -18.75 -5.72 9.70
CA GLY A 34 -19.00 -5.65 11.14
C GLY A 34 -17.79 -6.04 12.01
N HIS A 35 -16.63 -6.32 11.40
CA HIS A 35 -15.41 -6.69 12.11
C HIS A 35 -14.16 -6.20 11.39
N PHE A 36 -13.08 -5.98 12.15
CA PHE A 36 -11.77 -5.65 11.59
C PHE A 36 -11.24 -6.78 10.70
N GLN A 37 -10.39 -6.43 9.75
CA GLN A 37 -9.84 -7.39 8.81
C GLN A 37 -8.85 -8.31 9.51
N LYS A 38 -9.20 -9.58 9.67
CA LYS A 38 -8.37 -10.57 10.36
C LYS A 38 -7.17 -11.05 9.54
N ASP A 39 -7.24 -10.92 8.20
CA ASP A 39 -6.29 -11.52 7.25
C ASP A 39 -5.54 -10.50 6.39
N GLY A 40 -4.85 -9.56 7.03
CA GLY A 40 -3.78 -8.79 6.39
C GLY A 40 -2.62 -9.71 5.96
N PHE A 41 -1.85 -9.29 4.97
CA PHE A 41 -0.61 -9.99 4.63
C PHE A 41 0.48 -9.69 5.65
N LEU A 42 0.70 -8.42 5.96
CA LEU A 42 1.54 -8.01 7.08
C LEU A 42 0.80 -8.16 8.40
N ASN A 43 1.55 -8.49 9.45
CA ASN A 43 1.01 -8.56 10.82
C ASN A 43 1.02 -7.17 11.46
N ASN A 44 1.89 -6.28 10.99
CA ASN A 44 1.98 -4.92 11.49
C ASN A 44 0.85 -4.02 10.94
N PRO A 45 0.52 -2.92 11.65
CA PRO A 45 -0.48 -1.95 11.23
C PRO A 45 0.00 -1.07 10.07
N PHE A 46 0.41 -1.68 8.97
CA PHE A 46 1.04 -1.00 7.85
C PHE A 46 0.63 -1.65 6.53
N LYS A 47 0.32 -0.81 5.54
CA LYS A 47 -0.02 -1.26 4.18
C LYS A 47 0.95 -0.64 3.17
N PRO A 48 1.99 -1.37 2.74
CA PRO A 48 3.04 -0.84 1.86
C PRO A 48 2.49 -0.23 0.58
N MET A 49 1.45 -0.82 -0.03
CA MET A 49 0.85 -0.30 -1.27
C MET A 49 0.40 1.17 -1.16
N TYR A 50 -0.20 1.57 -0.04
CA TYR A 50 -0.65 2.95 0.15
C TYR A 50 0.53 3.91 0.35
N GLY A 51 1.52 3.47 1.14
CA GLY A 51 2.77 4.21 1.35
C GLY A 51 3.53 4.43 0.05
N ILE A 52 3.69 3.37 -0.76
CA ILE A 52 4.33 3.43 -2.09
C ILE A 52 3.57 4.39 -2.99
N ALA A 53 2.26 4.20 -3.16
CA ALA A 53 1.47 5.01 -4.07
C ALA A 53 1.55 6.50 -3.71
N MET A 54 1.30 6.86 -2.43
CA MET A 54 1.32 8.26 -2.01
C MET A 54 2.71 8.88 -2.08
N SER A 55 3.77 8.19 -1.67
CA SER A 55 5.13 8.73 -1.76
C SER A 55 5.55 9.02 -3.21
N PHE A 56 5.18 8.14 -4.15
CA PHE A 56 5.45 8.39 -5.57
C PHE A 56 4.61 9.54 -6.13
N ILE A 57 3.32 9.63 -5.79
CA ILE A 57 2.47 10.75 -6.24
C ILE A 57 3.05 12.07 -5.72
N ILE A 58 3.41 12.17 -4.43
CA ILE A 58 3.98 13.39 -3.84
C ILE A 58 5.29 13.77 -4.52
N ALA A 59 6.20 12.81 -4.69
CA ALA A 59 7.49 13.05 -5.35
C ALA A 59 7.34 13.56 -6.79
N ILE A 60 6.36 13.05 -7.55
CA ILE A 60 6.12 13.48 -8.95
C ILE A 60 5.30 14.77 -9.01
N SER A 61 4.39 15.00 -8.05
CA SER A 61 3.62 16.23 -7.93
C SER A 61 4.52 17.45 -7.74
N ASP A 62 5.59 17.32 -6.97
CA ASP A 62 6.58 18.39 -6.76
C ASP A 62 7.35 18.73 -8.05
N ILE A 63 7.62 17.73 -8.91
CA ILE A 63 8.30 17.93 -10.21
C ILE A 63 7.37 18.61 -11.22
N THR A 64 6.07 18.32 -11.16
CA THR A 64 5.06 18.83 -12.12
C THR A 64 4.47 20.18 -11.75
N ASN A 65 5.07 20.90 -10.77
CA ASN A 65 4.59 22.18 -10.25
C ASN A 65 3.12 22.15 -9.83
N GLN A 66 2.62 21.00 -9.37
CA GLN A 66 1.23 20.79 -8.96
C GLN A 66 0.18 21.19 -10.02
N ASN A 67 0.50 21.06 -11.32
CA ASN A 67 -0.50 21.21 -12.37
C ASN A 67 -1.65 20.22 -12.12
N THR A 68 -2.88 20.73 -12.05
CA THR A 68 -4.06 19.94 -11.70
C THR A 68 -4.29 18.75 -12.64
N TYR A 69 -4.08 18.94 -13.95
CA TYR A 69 -4.26 17.86 -14.93
C TYR A 69 -3.20 16.76 -14.75
N SER A 70 -1.94 17.17 -14.56
CA SER A 70 -0.84 16.24 -14.28
C SER A 70 -1.07 15.48 -12.98
N LEU A 71 -1.55 16.16 -11.93
CA LEU A 71 -1.84 15.57 -10.64
C LEU A 71 -2.96 14.51 -10.73
N ILE A 72 -4.07 14.83 -11.40
CA ILE A 72 -5.17 13.87 -11.61
C ILE A 72 -4.65 12.62 -12.35
N LEU A 73 -3.82 12.81 -13.38
CA LEU A 73 -3.27 11.71 -14.17
C LEU A 73 -2.37 10.80 -13.33
N ILE A 74 -1.48 11.35 -12.51
CA ILE A 74 -0.64 10.52 -11.62
C ILE A 74 -1.45 9.88 -10.48
N CYS A 75 -2.46 10.56 -9.95
CA CYS A 75 -3.42 10.02 -8.98
C CYS A 75 -4.26 8.86 -9.54
N PHE A 76 -4.44 8.79 -10.85
CA PHE A 76 -5.07 7.64 -11.51
C PHE A 76 -4.07 6.52 -11.78
N ILE A 77 -2.93 6.84 -12.42
CA ILE A 77 -1.98 5.84 -12.91
C ILE A 77 -1.25 5.14 -11.76
N ILE A 78 -0.73 5.89 -10.78
CA ILE A 78 0.16 5.32 -9.77
C ILE A 78 -0.59 4.34 -8.86
N PRO A 79 -1.73 4.68 -8.24
CA PRO A 79 -2.46 3.72 -7.42
C PRO A 79 -2.92 2.50 -8.21
N THR A 80 -3.38 2.68 -9.45
CA THR A 80 -3.80 1.57 -10.31
C THR A 80 -2.63 0.63 -10.63
N LEU A 81 -1.44 1.17 -10.91
CA LEU A 81 -0.25 0.36 -11.17
C LEU A 81 0.22 -0.37 -9.91
N VAL A 82 0.20 0.30 -8.76
CA VAL A 82 0.56 -0.31 -7.47
C VAL A 82 -0.43 -1.40 -7.08
N GLU A 83 -1.73 -1.18 -7.27
CA GLU A 83 -2.78 -2.19 -7.07
C GLU A 83 -2.48 -3.38 -8.00
N TYR A 84 -2.39 -3.15 -9.31
CA TYR A 84 -2.12 -4.23 -10.27
C TYR A 84 -0.86 -5.06 -9.93
N THR A 85 0.27 -4.39 -9.70
CA THR A 85 1.54 -5.06 -9.38
C THR A 85 1.44 -5.86 -8.08
N THR A 86 0.84 -5.30 -7.04
CA THR A 86 0.62 -5.99 -5.77
C THR A 86 -0.25 -7.22 -5.96
N GLY A 87 -1.34 -7.12 -6.72
CA GLY A 87 -2.24 -8.24 -7.00
C GLY A 87 -1.56 -9.36 -7.78
N VAL A 88 -0.74 -9.03 -8.78
CA VAL A 88 0.05 -10.01 -9.52
C VAL A 88 1.04 -10.74 -8.60
N ILE A 89 1.77 -10.00 -7.75
CA ILE A 89 2.71 -10.61 -6.79
C ILE A 89 1.96 -11.55 -5.83
N MET A 90 0.79 -11.14 -5.34
CA MET A 90 -0.01 -11.96 -4.42
C MET A 90 -0.53 -13.24 -5.06
N ARG A 91 -1.03 -13.17 -6.29
CA ARG A 91 -1.46 -14.35 -7.04
C ARG A 91 -0.32 -15.31 -7.34
N LYS A 92 0.82 -14.77 -7.78
CA LYS A 92 1.97 -15.57 -8.25
C LYS A 92 2.76 -16.20 -7.11
N ASN A 93 2.98 -15.47 -6.03
CA ASN A 93 3.90 -15.90 -4.96
C ASN A 93 3.18 -16.47 -3.74
N PHE A 94 1.88 -16.21 -3.59
CA PHE A 94 1.11 -16.60 -2.41
C PHE A 94 -0.23 -17.25 -2.74
N HIS A 95 -0.55 -17.45 -4.03
CA HIS A 95 -1.82 -18.02 -4.50
C HIS A 95 -3.06 -17.39 -3.84
N LYS A 96 -3.00 -16.08 -3.57
CA LYS A 96 -4.04 -15.33 -2.89
C LYS A 96 -4.49 -14.14 -3.72
N ASP A 97 -5.80 -13.95 -3.79
CA ASP A 97 -6.42 -12.72 -4.26
C ASP A 97 -6.66 -11.78 -3.08
N TYR A 98 -6.08 -10.58 -3.14
CA TYR A 98 -6.44 -9.52 -2.19
C TYR A 98 -7.80 -8.91 -2.51
N TRP A 99 -8.13 -8.86 -3.78
CA TRP A 99 -9.37 -8.33 -4.33
C TRP A 99 -9.75 -9.16 -5.54
N ASP A 100 -11.05 -9.31 -5.76
CA ASP A 100 -11.62 -9.96 -6.93
C ASP A 100 -12.61 -9.02 -7.60
N TYR A 101 -12.18 -8.42 -8.70
CA TYR A 101 -13.01 -7.55 -9.53
C TYR A 101 -13.53 -8.24 -10.80
N SER A 102 -13.44 -9.58 -10.89
CA SER A 102 -13.86 -10.35 -12.07
C SER A 102 -15.30 -10.08 -12.50
N LYS A 103 -16.18 -9.77 -11.55
CA LYS A 103 -17.61 -9.48 -11.77
C LYS A 103 -17.90 -8.01 -12.11
N LEU A 104 -16.90 -7.13 -12.09
CA LEU A 104 -17.07 -5.71 -12.38
C LEU A 104 -16.78 -5.40 -13.85
N LYS A 105 -17.53 -4.46 -14.43
CA LYS A 105 -17.26 -3.97 -15.80
C LYS A 105 -15.92 -3.27 -15.87
N HIS A 106 -15.26 -3.35 -17.03
CA HIS A 106 -13.94 -2.75 -17.27
C HIS A 106 -12.88 -3.16 -16.24
N ASN A 107 -12.92 -4.43 -15.82
CA ASN A 107 -11.83 -5.02 -15.04
C ASN A 107 -10.73 -5.53 -15.98
N PHE A 108 -9.51 -5.57 -15.45
CA PHE A 108 -8.37 -6.19 -16.10
C PHE A 108 -7.86 -7.35 -15.23
N GLN A 109 -7.98 -8.57 -15.77
CA GLN A 109 -7.64 -9.83 -15.09
C GLN A 109 -8.35 -10.04 -13.75
N GLY A 110 -9.44 -9.30 -13.46
CA GLY A 110 -10.05 -9.25 -12.13
C GLY A 110 -9.16 -8.63 -11.03
N ILE A 111 -8.02 -8.01 -11.38
CA ILE A 111 -7.08 -7.39 -10.43
C ILE A 111 -7.34 -5.89 -10.32
N VAL A 112 -7.52 -5.17 -11.41
CA VAL A 112 -7.86 -3.75 -11.33
C VAL A 112 -9.14 -3.50 -12.10
N CYS A 113 -9.87 -2.45 -11.75
CA CYS A 113 -10.98 -1.99 -12.57
C CYS A 113 -11.12 -0.48 -12.50
N ILE A 114 -11.69 0.09 -13.55
CA ILE A 114 -11.82 1.55 -13.70
C ILE A 114 -12.56 2.18 -12.50
N LYS A 115 -13.59 1.50 -11.98
CA LYS A 115 -14.38 2.00 -10.84
C LYS A 115 -13.51 2.27 -9.62
N PHE A 116 -12.65 1.32 -9.22
CA PHE A 116 -11.76 1.49 -8.08
C PHE A 116 -10.61 2.45 -8.41
N SER A 117 -10.06 2.42 -9.63
CA SER A 117 -9.08 3.43 -10.07
C SER A 117 -9.60 4.86 -9.91
N ILE A 118 -10.87 5.12 -10.21
CA ILE A 118 -11.51 6.43 -9.99
C ILE A 118 -11.59 6.76 -8.50
N TYR A 119 -12.01 5.82 -7.65
CA TYR A 119 -12.06 6.03 -6.20
C TYR A 119 -10.67 6.36 -5.63
N TRP A 120 -9.64 5.64 -6.06
CA TRP A 120 -8.26 5.91 -5.69
C TRP A 120 -7.78 7.27 -6.19
N THR A 121 -8.21 7.68 -7.39
CA THR A 121 -7.90 9.00 -7.94
C THR A 121 -8.45 10.10 -7.04
N PHE A 122 -9.74 10.05 -6.69
CA PHE A 122 -10.34 11.04 -5.80
C PHE A 122 -9.67 11.07 -4.42
N LEU A 123 -9.45 9.90 -3.82
CA LEU A 123 -8.86 9.79 -2.50
C LEU A 123 -7.44 10.36 -2.47
N THR A 124 -6.59 9.96 -3.42
CA THR A 124 -5.20 10.42 -3.47
C THR A 124 -5.09 11.88 -3.90
N PHE A 125 -5.96 12.35 -4.80
CA PHE A 125 -6.01 13.76 -5.20
C PHE A 125 -6.33 14.67 -4.00
N ILE A 126 -7.37 14.32 -3.22
CA ILE A 126 -7.71 15.05 -1.98
C ILE A 126 -6.55 14.94 -0.98
N GLY A 127 -5.97 13.74 -0.84
CA GLY A 127 -4.81 13.50 0.01
C GLY A 127 -3.63 14.40 -0.31
N VAL A 128 -3.27 14.57 -1.57
CA VAL A 128 -2.15 15.43 -1.96
C VAL A 128 -2.53 16.91 -1.87
N ARG A 129 -3.69 17.30 -2.42
CA ARG A 129 -4.05 18.72 -2.54
C ARG A 129 -4.36 19.38 -1.20
N TYR A 130 -4.94 18.63 -0.26
CA TYR A 130 -5.39 19.17 1.01
C TYR A 130 -4.56 18.64 2.18
N LEU A 131 -4.56 17.31 2.38
CA LEU A 131 -3.90 16.71 3.54
C LEU A 131 -2.38 16.94 3.50
N GLN A 132 -1.73 16.67 2.37
CA GLN A 132 -0.28 16.84 2.24
C GLN A 132 0.11 18.32 2.37
N THR A 133 -0.49 19.17 1.53
CA THR A 133 -0.10 20.59 1.43
C THR A 133 -0.35 21.35 2.73
N HIS A 134 -1.50 21.16 3.39
CA HIS A 134 -1.87 21.99 4.54
C HIS A 134 -1.51 21.37 5.89
N ILE A 135 -1.41 20.05 5.99
CA ILE A 135 -1.23 19.36 7.28
C ILE A 135 0.14 18.68 7.34
N VAL A 136 0.40 17.73 6.44
CA VAL A 136 1.59 16.86 6.54
C VAL A 136 2.89 17.64 6.37
N ASN A 137 2.95 18.57 5.41
CA ASN A 137 4.16 19.35 5.16
C ASN A 137 4.53 20.22 6.37
N ASN A 138 3.53 20.88 6.98
CA ASN A 138 3.72 21.70 8.16
C ASN A 138 4.09 20.86 9.39
N PHE A 139 3.56 19.64 9.49
CA PHE A 139 3.88 18.71 10.56
C PHE A 139 5.28 18.09 10.43
N TYR A 140 5.75 17.83 9.21
CA TYR A 140 7.04 17.20 8.94
C TYR A 140 8.24 18.06 9.37
N LEU A 141 8.18 19.38 9.11
CA LEU A 141 9.29 20.30 9.37
C LEU A 141 9.82 20.25 10.82
N PRO A 142 8.98 20.37 11.88
CA PRO A 142 9.48 20.33 13.26
C PRO A 142 9.98 18.94 13.69
N ILE A 143 9.46 17.86 13.13
CA ILE A 143 9.81 16.49 13.55
C ILE A 143 10.95 15.87 12.73
N LYS A 144 11.40 16.53 11.67
CA LYS A 144 12.41 16.01 10.74
C LYS A 144 13.68 15.50 11.45
N SER A 145 14.15 16.22 12.48
CA SER A 145 15.35 15.80 13.24
C SER A 145 15.11 14.51 14.03
N LEU A 146 13.92 14.33 14.59
CA LEU A 146 13.51 13.08 15.24
C LEU A 146 13.35 11.96 14.20
N TRP A 147 12.79 12.28 13.04
CA TRP A 147 12.56 11.33 11.95
C TRP A 147 13.86 10.67 11.45
N LEU A 148 14.99 11.39 11.45
CA LEU A 148 16.31 10.83 11.13
C LEU A 148 16.67 9.60 11.98
N ILE A 149 16.23 9.58 13.24
CA ILE A 149 16.51 8.50 14.20
C ILE A 149 15.42 7.42 14.11
N VAL A 150 14.15 7.83 13.97
CA VAL A 150 13.00 6.91 13.93
C VAL A 150 12.93 6.11 12.63
N CYS A 151 13.24 6.74 11.48
CA CYS A 151 13.17 6.13 10.16
C CYS A 151 13.92 4.79 10.05
N PRO A 152 15.20 4.66 10.43
CA PRO A 152 15.91 3.38 10.32
C PRO A 152 15.30 2.29 11.21
N ILE A 153 14.77 2.63 12.39
CA ILE A 153 14.13 1.68 13.31
C ILE A 153 12.85 1.12 12.66
N LEU A 154 12.01 1.98 12.09
CA LEU A 154 10.79 1.57 11.40
C LEU A 154 11.09 0.74 10.14
N LEU A 155 12.14 1.09 9.39
CA LEU A 155 12.59 0.29 8.24
C LEU A 155 13.02 -1.12 8.65
N LEU A 156 13.81 -1.23 9.72
CA LEU A 156 14.21 -2.54 10.26
C LEU A 156 12.99 -3.34 10.73
N ALA A 157 12.06 -2.71 11.45
CA ALA A 157 10.83 -3.36 11.90
C ALA A 157 9.99 -3.88 10.73
N LEU A 158 9.86 -3.10 9.64
CA LEU A 158 9.16 -3.50 8.43
C LEU A 158 9.84 -4.70 7.75
N ILE A 159 11.16 -4.66 7.58
CA ILE A 159 11.93 -5.76 6.98
C ILE A 159 11.76 -7.06 7.80
N ILE A 160 11.81 -6.95 9.12
CA ILE A 160 11.61 -8.10 10.01
C ILE A 160 10.20 -8.69 9.82
N ASP A 161 9.16 -7.87 9.83
CA ASP A 161 7.78 -8.34 9.63
C ASP A 161 7.56 -8.94 8.23
N ASP A 162 8.13 -8.35 7.19
CA ASP A 162 8.09 -8.91 5.82
C ASP A 162 8.72 -10.32 5.79
N ILE A 163 9.88 -10.51 6.42
CA ILE A 163 10.56 -11.81 6.50
C ILE A 163 9.70 -12.83 7.26
N PHE A 164 9.16 -12.45 8.42
CA PHE A 164 8.29 -13.33 9.21
C PHE A 164 7.00 -13.69 8.47
N THR A 165 6.40 -12.73 7.80
CA THR A 165 5.20 -12.89 6.97
C THR A 165 5.47 -13.90 5.86
N ILE A 166 6.53 -13.69 5.06
CA ILE A 166 6.88 -14.58 3.94
C ILE A 166 7.14 -16.00 4.42
N ARG A 167 7.85 -16.17 5.55
CA ARG A 167 8.10 -17.50 6.14
C ARG A 167 6.81 -18.19 6.58
N THR A 168 5.90 -17.45 7.21
CA THR A 168 4.61 -17.97 7.68
C THR A 168 3.75 -18.46 6.52
N PHE A 169 3.66 -17.68 5.43
CA PHE A 169 2.88 -18.07 4.26
C PHE A 169 3.45 -19.29 3.54
N LYS A 170 4.77 -19.33 3.29
CA LYS A 170 5.42 -20.51 2.69
C LYS A 170 5.28 -21.77 3.56
N GLY A 171 5.34 -21.62 4.89
CA GLY A 171 5.15 -22.74 5.82
C GLY A 171 3.72 -23.32 5.77
N LYS A 172 2.69 -22.46 5.69
CA LYS A 172 1.30 -22.89 5.53
C LYS A 172 1.07 -23.63 4.21
N GLU A 173 1.64 -23.14 3.12
CA GLU A 173 1.52 -23.75 1.78
C GLU A 173 2.17 -25.14 1.71
N ASN A 174 3.37 -25.30 2.28
CA ASN A 174 4.04 -26.59 2.36
C ASN A 174 3.23 -27.61 3.16
N ASN A 175 2.64 -27.20 4.29
CA ASN A 175 1.79 -28.07 5.11
C ASN A 175 0.51 -28.50 4.39
N LEU A 176 -0.14 -27.59 3.64
CA LEU A 176 -1.33 -27.92 2.84
C LEU A 176 -1.00 -28.95 1.75
N SER A 177 0.10 -28.71 1.03
CA SER A 177 0.60 -29.58 -0.04
C SER A 177 0.90 -30.99 0.49
N PHE A 178 1.54 -31.08 1.65
CA PHE A 178 1.84 -32.35 2.30
C PHE A 178 0.58 -33.10 2.77
N LYS A 179 -0.44 -32.38 3.27
CA LYS A 179 -1.73 -32.97 3.67
C LYS A 179 -2.50 -33.52 2.46
N MET A 180 -2.51 -32.80 1.33
CA MET A 180 -3.13 -33.28 0.09
C MET A 180 -2.44 -34.50 -0.50
N LEU A 181 -1.10 -34.56 -0.45
CA LEU A 181 -0.32 -35.74 -0.86
C LEU A 181 -0.64 -36.98 0.00
N ARG A 182 -0.85 -36.81 1.31
CA ARG A 182 -1.27 -37.91 2.19
C ARG A 182 -2.69 -38.40 1.89
N LEU A 183 -3.60 -37.50 1.51
CA LEU A 183 -4.99 -37.86 1.16
C LEU A 183 -5.09 -38.60 -0.18
N ARG A 184 -4.18 -38.36 -1.14
CA ARG A 184 -4.14 -39.09 -2.41
C ARG A 184 -3.51 -40.49 -2.33
N LYS A 185 -2.82 -40.82 -1.23
CA LYS A 185 -2.17 -42.13 -1.03
C LYS A 185 -3.00 -43.11 -0.17
N ARG A 186 -4.24 -42.74 0.17
CA ARG A 186 -5.24 -43.60 0.80
C ARG A 186 -6.36 -43.83 -0.19
#